data_AF-A0A117L1C8-F1
#
_entry.id   AF-A0A117L1C8-F1
#
_cell.length_a   1.000
_cell.length_b   1.000
_cell.length_c   1.000
_cell.angle_alpha   90.00
_cell.angle_beta   90.00
_cell.angle_gamma   90.00
#
_symmetry.space_group_name_H-M   'P 1'
#
loop_
_entity.id
_entity.type
_entity.pdbx_description
1 polymer ?
#
loop_
_entity_poly.entity_id
_entity_poly.type
_entity_poly.pdbx_seq_one_letter_code
_entity_poly.pdbx_strand_id
1 'polypeptide(L)'
;MRNPFEKMPTILLADEIIDKAFRRAEKAASAFTPRGNIISKARQREELRVRTVSNVTRDSLRKVLDRTPGVSTLPPFYQELLDTLVDKRMFHKALASINWAIKTIRGLEERYVEKIRYSRDPKEIAKLRREFYGRVASILKDINDNLEYLNKARDVLKDMPVIDLTLPTIVIAGHPNVGKSTLLRKLTNAKPEVATYPFTTKGINVGQFEEHWLKYQVIDTPGLLDRPISERNEIEKQAILALRHLGKLVIYIFDPSEYCGYPIEDQMHLFEEIYEEFGDFPFIVVLNKTDIASEDKIRKVEEFLQRRGIKSLRIAAEKGIGIDELKSKVIEIIKPEMEAIARSMGKTEGE
;
A
#
# COMPACT_ATOMS: atom_id res chain seq x y z
N MET A 1 -2.94 -13.23 -3.58
CA MET A 1 -2.36 -11.86 -3.57
C MET A 1 -1.63 -11.65 -2.26
N ARG A 2 -0.65 -10.75 -2.20
CA ARG A 2 0.13 -10.49 -0.98
C ARG A 2 0.32 -9.00 -0.80
N ASN A 3 0.37 -8.57 0.46
CA ASN A 3 0.74 -7.21 0.80
C ASN A 3 2.15 -6.91 0.24
N PRO A 4 2.37 -5.81 -0.51
CA PRO A 4 3.68 -5.48 -1.08
C PRO A 4 4.81 -5.38 -0.04
N PHE A 5 4.47 -5.04 1.20
CA PHE A 5 5.40 -4.83 2.31
C PHE A 5 5.53 -6.04 3.23
N GLU A 6 4.88 -7.17 2.94
CA GLU A 6 4.95 -8.40 3.75
C GLU A 6 6.39 -8.88 3.98
N LYS A 7 7.27 -8.68 2.99
CA LYS A 7 8.67 -9.10 3.04
C LYS A 7 9.59 -8.10 3.77
N MET A 8 9.09 -6.92 4.12
CA MET A 8 9.87 -5.87 4.78
C MET A 8 10.38 -6.38 6.14
N PRO A 9 11.71 -6.47 6.34
CA PRO A 9 12.27 -7.05 7.55
C PRO A 9 12.12 -6.10 8.73
N THR A 10 12.15 -6.64 9.95
CA THR A 10 12.45 -5.83 11.14
C THR A 10 13.80 -5.15 10.95
N ILE A 11 13.85 -3.85 11.21
CA ILE A 11 15.03 -3.01 11.00
C ILE A 11 15.76 -2.89 12.34
N LEU A 12 17.05 -3.22 12.34
CA LEU A 12 17.89 -3.02 13.52
C LEU A 12 18.17 -1.52 13.70
N LEU A 13 18.15 -1.04 14.94
CA LEU A 13 18.54 0.32 15.28
C LEU A 13 20.07 0.50 15.25
N ALA A 14 20.54 1.73 15.32
CA ALA A 14 21.96 2.06 15.17
C ALA A 14 22.84 1.25 16.14
N ASP A 15 22.51 1.25 17.44
CA ASP A 15 23.30 0.57 18.47
C ASP A 15 23.30 -0.96 18.28
N GLU A 16 22.17 -1.55 17.86
CA GLU A 16 22.08 -2.97 17.58
C GLU A 16 22.97 -3.38 16.39
N ILE A 17 23.01 -2.54 15.34
CA ILE A 17 23.88 -2.75 14.17
C ILE A 17 25.35 -2.61 14.59
N ILE A 18 25.69 -1.59 15.37
CA ILE A 18 27.05 -1.35 15.89
C ILE A 18 27.53 -2.56 16.68
N ASP A 19 26.75 -3.00 17.67
CA ASP A 19 27.09 -4.12 18.53
C ASP A 19 27.28 -5.41 17.74
N LYS A 20 26.36 -5.68 16.81
CA LYS A 20 26.43 -6.85 15.92
C LYS A 20 27.70 -6.82 15.06
N ALA A 21 28.03 -5.67 14.48
CA ALA A 21 29.20 -5.50 13.62
C ALA A 21 30.51 -5.66 14.41
N PHE A 22 30.63 -5.01 15.56
CA PHE A 22 31.83 -5.04 16.39
C PHE A 22 32.06 -6.43 16.97
N ARG A 23 31.01 -7.07 17.49
CA ARG A 23 31.09 -8.45 17.99
C ARG A 23 31.52 -9.44 16.90
N ARG A 24 31.01 -9.29 15.67
CA ARG A 24 31.40 -10.14 14.54
C ARG A 24 32.85 -9.92 14.13
N ALA A 25 33.33 -8.67 14.15
CA ALA A 25 34.72 -8.35 13.85
C ALA A 25 35.69 -8.88 14.92
N GLU A 26 35.35 -8.78 16.21
CA GLU A 26 36.09 -9.38 17.32
C GLU A 26 36.28 -10.89 17.13
N LYS A 27 35.17 -11.58 16.83
CA LYS A 27 35.17 -13.03 16.58
C LYS A 27 35.99 -13.41 15.34
N ALA A 28 35.87 -12.66 14.25
CA ALA A 28 36.62 -12.92 13.02
C ALA A 28 38.13 -12.72 13.24
N ALA A 29 38.52 -11.66 13.94
CA ALA A 29 39.93 -11.34 14.18
C ALA A 29 40.61 -12.29 15.17
N SER A 30 39.89 -12.79 16.19
CA SER A 30 40.40 -13.77 17.15
C SER A 30 40.62 -15.15 16.52
N ALA A 31 39.74 -15.57 15.61
CA ALA A 31 39.88 -16.82 14.87
C ALA A 31 40.93 -16.76 13.74
N PHE A 32 41.36 -15.56 13.34
CA PHE A 32 42.28 -15.36 12.23
C PHE A 32 43.74 -15.51 12.65
N THR A 33 44.50 -16.31 11.89
CA THR A 33 45.93 -16.55 12.11
C THR A 33 46.78 -15.77 11.11
N PRO A 34 47.32 -14.59 11.48
CA PRO A 34 48.07 -13.74 10.57
C PRO A 34 49.52 -14.23 10.35
N ARG A 35 50.10 -13.91 9.19
CA ARG A 35 51.47 -14.34 8.81
C ARG A 35 52.46 -13.16 8.74
N GLY A 36 53.75 -13.44 8.89
CA GLY A 36 54.83 -12.46 8.76
C GLY A 36 55.26 -11.80 10.09
N ASN A 37 55.94 -10.66 9.99
CA ASN A 37 56.43 -9.93 11.16
C ASN A 37 55.30 -9.29 11.99
N ILE A 38 55.62 -8.75 13.17
CA ILE A 38 54.66 -8.16 14.12
C ILE A 38 53.77 -7.11 13.45
N ILE A 39 54.36 -6.23 12.64
CA ILE A 39 53.64 -5.16 11.93
C ILE A 39 52.71 -5.73 10.86
N SER A 40 53.16 -6.72 10.08
CA SER A 40 52.35 -7.43 9.09
C SER A 40 51.15 -8.11 9.75
N LYS A 41 51.38 -8.76 10.90
CA LYS A 41 50.31 -9.42 11.66
C LYS A 41 49.27 -8.42 12.19
N ALA A 42 49.72 -7.27 12.68
CA ALA A 42 48.83 -6.19 13.12
C ALA A 42 47.99 -5.65 11.95
N ARG A 43 48.62 -5.33 10.80
CA ARG A 43 47.91 -4.87 9.61
C ARG A 43 46.82 -5.83 9.16
N GLN A 44 47.15 -7.11 8.99
CA GLN A 44 46.17 -8.10 8.52
C GLN A 44 44.97 -8.23 9.47
N ARG A 45 45.20 -8.20 10.80
CA ARG A 45 44.11 -8.27 11.78
C ARG A 45 43.23 -7.01 11.77
N GLU A 46 43.82 -5.83 11.72
CA GLU A 46 43.04 -4.58 11.72
C GLU A 46 42.33 -4.35 10.38
N GLU A 47 42.94 -4.72 9.24
CA GLU A 47 42.24 -4.75 7.94
C GLU A 47 41.02 -5.68 8.00
N LEU A 48 41.18 -6.90 8.53
CA LEU A 48 40.08 -7.85 8.67
C LEU A 48 38.95 -7.27 9.55
N ARG A 49 39.29 -6.60 10.66
CA ARG A 49 38.32 -5.93 11.53
C ARG A 49 37.54 -4.83 10.80
N VAL A 50 38.23 -3.96 10.08
CA VAL A 50 37.61 -2.85 9.30
C VAL A 50 36.66 -3.42 8.24
N ARG A 51 37.11 -4.39 7.46
CA ARG A 51 36.30 -5.05 6.42
C ARG A 51 35.08 -5.76 7.01
N THR A 52 35.25 -6.47 8.13
CA THR A 52 34.15 -7.19 8.78
C THR A 52 33.08 -6.24 9.28
N VAL A 53 33.46 -5.13 9.92
CA VAL A 53 32.50 -4.10 10.36
C VAL A 53 31.76 -3.50 9.16
N SER A 54 32.49 -3.10 8.11
CA SER A 54 31.88 -2.55 6.89
C SER A 54 30.85 -3.50 6.29
N ASN A 55 31.22 -4.77 6.10
CA ASN A 55 30.34 -5.77 5.49
C ASN A 55 29.11 -6.04 6.35
N VAL A 56 29.26 -6.31 7.65
CA VAL A 56 28.12 -6.62 8.53
C VAL A 56 27.12 -5.48 8.61
N THR A 57 27.62 -4.24 8.69
CA THR A 57 26.77 -3.05 8.70
C THR A 57 26.05 -2.88 7.37
N ARG A 58 26.79 -2.91 6.25
CA ARG A 58 26.22 -2.75 4.91
C ARG A 58 25.22 -3.84 4.56
N ASP A 59 25.47 -5.09 4.95
CA ASP A 59 24.55 -6.21 4.70
C ASP A 59 23.27 -6.07 5.51
N SER A 60 23.37 -5.63 6.77
CA SER A 60 22.19 -5.40 7.62
C SER A 60 21.30 -4.29 7.04
N LEU A 61 21.91 -3.19 6.59
CA LEU A 61 21.22 -2.07 5.93
C LEU A 61 20.66 -2.45 4.55
N ARG A 62 21.46 -3.15 3.73
CA ARG A 62 21.08 -3.55 2.37
C ARG A 62 19.89 -4.51 2.36
N LYS A 63 19.80 -5.41 3.35
CA LYS A 63 18.65 -6.29 3.53
C LYS A 63 17.33 -5.52 3.62
N VAL A 64 17.33 -4.32 4.19
CA VAL A 64 16.14 -3.45 4.24
C VAL A 64 15.78 -2.99 2.84
N LEU A 65 16.73 -2.45 2.10
CA LEU A 65 16.50 -1.96 0.72
C LEU A 65 16.05 -3.08 -0.22
N ASP A 66 16.68 -4.25 -0.15
CA ASP A 66 16.42 -5.36 -1.07
C ASP A 66 15.03 -6.00 -0.86
N ARG A 67 14.48 -5.87 0.36
CA ARG A 67 13.21 -6.49 0.75
C ARG A 67 12.05 -5.51 0.88
N THR A 68 12.32 -4.23 0.69
CA THR A 68 11.29 -3.19 0.70
C THR A 68 10.98 -2.81 -0.75
N PRO A 69 9.72 -2.85 -1.20
CA PRO A 69 9.39 -2.44 -2.56
C PRO A 69 9.73 -0.97 -2.78
N GLY A 70 10.19 -0.64 -3.99
CA GLY A 70 10.43 0.75 -4.35
C GLY A 70 9.10 1.49 -4.50
N VAL A 71 9.01 2.71 -3.95
CA VAL A 71 7.77 3.51 -3.99
C VAL A 71 7.24 3.67 -5.42
N SER A 72 8.11 3.99 -6.37
CA SER A 72 7.75 4.16 -7.79
C SER A 72 7.36 2.87 -8.51
N THR A 73 7.70 1.71 -7.94
CA THR A 73 7.35 0.39 -8.51
C THR A 73 6.00 -0.11 -8.03
N LEU A 74 5.42 0.53 -7.02
CA LEU A 74 4.10 0.18 -6.52
C LEU A 74 3.02 0.63 -7.51
N PRO A 75 1.93 -0.14 -7.64
CA PRO A 75 0.72 0.33 -8.30
C PRO A 75 0.19 1.65 -7.69
N PRO A 76 -0.43 2.55 -8.47
CA PRO A 76 -0.92 3.85 -7.98
C PRO A 76 -1.77 3.77 -6.71
N PHE A 77 -2.64 2.75 -6.63
CA PHE A 77 -3.42 2.46 -5.42
C PHE A 77 -2.56 2.35 -4.16
N TYR A 78 -1.50 1.54 -4.20
CA TYR A 78 -0.60 1.36 -3.06
C TYR A 78 0.32 2.56 -2.84
N GLN A 79 0.63 3.34 -3.87
CA GLN A 79 1.38 4.59 -3.71
C GLN A 79 0.57 5.63 -2.93
N GLU A 80 -0.72 5.75 -3.24
CA GLU A 80 -1.61 6.69 -2.55
C GLU A 80 -1.80 6.28 -1.09
N LEU A 81 -2.09 4.99 -0.85
CA LEU A 81 -2.18 4.48 0.53
C LEU A 81 -0.88 4.61 1.32
N LEU A 82 0.28 4.42 0.68
CA LEU A 82 1.57 4.64 1.33
C LEU A 82 1.70 6.11 1.76
N ASP A 83 1.29 7.05 0.92
CA ASP A 83 1.34 8.47 1.24
C ASP A 83 0.43 8.82 2.42
N THR A 84 -0.81 8.31 2.38
CA THR A 84 -1.79 8.52 3.43
C THR A 84 -1.35 7.94 4.78
N LEU A 85 -0.72 6.76 4.78
CA LEU A 85 -0.38 6.04 6.01
C LEU A 85 0.93 6.49 6.64
N VAL A 86 1.95 6.80 5.84
CA VAL A 86 3.31 7.03 6.36
C VAL A 86 4.04 8.21 5.73
N ASP A 87 3.41 8.98 4.82
CA ASP A 87 4.05 9.98 3.96
C ASP A 87 5.10 9.36 3.03
N LYS A 88 4.82 9.34 1.73
CA LYS A 88 5.67 8.66 0.74
C LYS A 88 7.01 9.37 0.56
N ARG A 89 7.08 10.68 0.82
CA ARG A 89 8.32 11.49 0.72
C ARG A 89 9.22 11.19 1.90
N MET A 90 8.68 11.13 3.11
CA MET A 90 9.43 10.71 4.30
C MET A 90 9.92 9.27 4.14
N PHE A 91 9.07 8.36 3.66
CA PHE A 91 9.44 6.97 3.41
C PHE A 91 10.60 6.86 2.42
N HIS A 92 10.50 7.55 1.29
CA HIS A 92 11.56 7.59 0.29
C HIS A 92 12.87 8.19 0.86
N LYS A 93 12.79 9.30 1.60
CA LYS A 93 13.94 9.95 2.22
C LYS A 93 14.64 9.02 3.23
N ALA A 94 13.88 8.29 4.03
CA ALA A 94 14.42 7.34 5.00
C ALA A 94 15.18 6.20 4.29
N LEU A 95 14.60 5.59 3.24
CA LEU A 95 15.30 4.59 2.43
C LEU A 95 16.55 5.15 1.72
N ALA A 96 16.48 6.40 1.23
CA ALA A 96 17.62 7.07 0.62
C ALA A 96 18.77 7.28 1.63
N SER A 97 18.46 7.59 2.89
CA SER A 97 19.46 7.73 3.97
C SER A 97 20.21 6.41 4.23
N ILE A 98 19.53 5.26 4.15
CA ILE A 98 20.15 3.94 4.25
C ILE A 98 21.12 3.71 3.09
N ASN A 99 20.70 4.01 1.86
CA ASN A 99 21.56 3.87 0.68
C ASN A 99 22.80 4.79 0.77
N TRP A 100 22.63 6.02 1.25
CA TRP A 100 23.74 6.93 1.53
C TRP A 100 24.72 6.33 2.55
N ALA A 101 24.23 5.82 3.68
CA ALA A 101 25.07 5.20 4.71
C ALA A 101 25.86 4.02 4.15
N ILE A 102 25.23 3.14 3.35
CA ILE A 102 25.90 2.00 2.70
C ILE A 102 27.06 2.48 1.80
N LYS A 103 26.83 3.51 0.98
CA LYS A 103 27.86 4.06 0.07
C LYS A 103 28.99 4.73 0.86
N THR A 104 28.66 5.53 1.87
CA THR A 104 29.62 6.25 2.70
C THR A 104 30.51 5.29 3.49
N ILE A 105 29.93 4.24 4.09
CA ILE A 105 30.68 3.23 4.84
C ILE A 105 31.65 2.46 3.92
N ARG A 106 31.21 2.12 2.69
CA ARG A 106 32.09 1.49 1.70
C ARG A 106 33.29 2.38 1.35
N GLY A 107 33.06 3.66 1.07
CA GLY A 107 34.13 4.61 0.79
C GLY A 107 35.05 4.87 2.00
N LEU A 108 34.54 4.73 3.23
CA LEU A 108 35.38 4.74 4.44
C LEU A 108 36.24 3.48 4.54
N GLU A 109 35.67 2.30 4.30
CA GLU A 109 36.39 1.03 4.32
C GLU A 109 37.59 1.07 3.37
N GLU A 110 37.36 1.45 2.11
CA GLU A 110 38.38 1.52 1.06
C GLU A 110 39.56 2.43 1.50
N ARG A 111 39.26 3.64 1.97
CA ARG A 111 40.27 4.60 2.46
C ARG A 111 41.02 4.11 3.70
N TYR A 112 40.32 3.55 4.68
CA TYR A 112 40.96 3.14 5.94
C TYR A 112 41.77 1.86 5.79
N VAL A 113 41.32 0.91 4.96
CA VAL A 113 42.11 -0.28 4.62
C VAL A 113 43.41 0.12 3.92
N GLU A 114 43.35 1.06 2.97
CA GLU A 114 44.56 1.57 2.30
C GLU A 114 45.54 2.20 3.29
N LYS A 115 45.08 3.09 4.18
CA LYS A 115 45.92 3.70 5.22
C LYS A 115 46.56 2.66 6.14
N ILE A 116 45.80 1.65 6.56
CA ILE A 116 46.32 0.57 7.42
C ILE A 116 47.39 -0.24 6.68
N ARG A 117 47.16 -0.57 5.41
CA ARG A 117 48.06 -1.37 4.59
C ARG A 117 49.46 -0.77 4.47
N TYR A 118 49.52 0.56 4.29
CA TYR A 118 50.77 1.30 4.15
C TYR A 118 51.40 1.76 5.46
N SER A 119 50.69 1.67 6.58
CA SER A 119 51.23 2.05 7.89
C SER A 119 52.30 1.06 8.38
N ARG A 120 53.36 1.60 8.99
CA ARG A 120 54.47 0.83 9.56
C ARG A 120 54.50 0.88 11.10
N ASP A 121 53.61 1.66 11.70
CA ASP A 121 53.52 1.81 13.15
C ASP A 121 52.28 1.08 13.70
N PRO A 122 52.45 0.06 14.58
CA PRO A 122 51.34 -0.61 15.25
C PRO A 122 50.40 0.33 16.01
N LYS A 123 50.89 1.43 16.60
CA LYS A 123 50.05 2.39 17.31
C LYS A 123 49.14 3.15 16.36
N GLU A 124 49.71 3.61 15.24
CA GLU A 124 48.94 4.26 14.17
C GLU A 124 47.92 3.30 13.54
N ILE A 125 48.27 2.04 13.31
CA ILE A 125 47.35 1.00 12.81
C ILE A 125 46.13 0.85 13.74
N ALA A 126 46.35 0.75 15.05
CA ALA A 126 45.28 0.65 16.04
C ALA A 126 44.44 1.94 16.16
N LYS A 127 45.06 3.11 15.97
CA LYS A 127 44.37 4.41 15.91
C LYS A 127 43.44 4.50 14.69
N LEU A 128 43.93 4.15 13.50
CA LEU A 128 43.16 4.13 12.26
C LEU A 128 41.91 3.24 12.38
N ARG A 129 42.04 2.05 12.99
CA ARG A 129 40.86 1.20 13.25
C ARG A 129 39.85 1.89 14.18
N ARG A 130 40.31 2.48 15.29
CA ARG A 130 39.40 3.19 16.23
C ARG A 130 38.67 4.34 15.56
N GLU A 131 39.36 5.12 14.74
CA GLU A 131 38.73 6.19 13.96
C GLU A 131 37.69 5.66 12.98
N PHE A 132 37.99 4.58 12.25
CA PHE A 132 37.02 3.95 11.37
C PHE A 132 35.77 3.50 12.13
N TYR A 133 35.95 2.83 13.29
CA TYR A 133 34.84 2.37 14.14
C TYR A 133 33.98 3.54 14.60
N GLY A 134 34.60 4.63 15.07
CA GLY A 134 33.90 5.84 15.49
C GLY A 134 33.11 6.49 14.35
N ARG A 135 33.68 6.55 13.14
CA ARG A 135 33.00 7.11 11.95
C ARG A 135 31.80 6.27 11.51
N VAL A 136 31.93 4.94 11.50
CA VAL A 136 30.80 4.04 11.19
C VAL A 136 29.69 4.20 12.22
N ALA A 137 30.03 4.24 13.51
CA ALA A 137 29.06 4.46 14.57
C ALA A 137 28.35 5.83 14.43
N SER A 138 29.10 6.89 14.11
CA SER A 138 28.52 8.21 13.83
C SER A 138 27.52 8.16 12.68
N ILE A 139 27.89 7.57 11.53
CA ILE A 139 26.99 7.45 10.37
C ILE A 139 25.71 6.70 10.71
N LEU A 140 25.81 5.63 11.50
CA LEU A 140 24.63 4.86 11.93
C LEU A 140 23.74 5.69 12.87
N LYS A 141 24.33 6.45 13.78
CA LYS A 141 23.59 7.37 14.65
C LYS A 141 22.91 8.48 13.87
N ASP A 142 23.56 9.02 12.84
CA ASP A 142 23.00 10.07 11.97
C ASP A 142 21.72 9.62 11.24
N ILE A 143 21.56 8.31 11.00
CA ILE A 143 20.36 7.74 10.36
C ILE A 143 19.40 7.07 11.34
N ASN A 144 19.67 7.08 12.64
CA ASN A 144 18.90 6.27 13.61
C ASN A 144 17.41 6.62 13.61
N ASP A 145 17.08 7.92 13.57
CA ASP A 145 15.69 8.38 13.53
C ASP A 145 14.95 7.87 12.28
N ASN A 146 15.65 7.75 11.14
CA ASN A 146 15.09 7.17 9.92
C ASN A 146 14.88 5.65 10.06
N LEU A 147 15.75 4.93 10.77
CA LEU A 147 15.59 3.51 11.05
C LEU A 147 14.38 3.27 11.97
N GLU A 148 14.22 4.10 13.01
CA GLU A 148 13.07 4.07 13.91
C GLU A 148 11.75 4.37 13.18
N TYR A 149 11.76 5.42 12.36
CA TYR A 149 10.61 5.75 11.52
C TYR A 149 10.25 4.60 10.58
N LEU A 150 11.21 3.97 9.90
CA LEU A 150 10.92 2.84 9.00
C LEU A 150 10.37 1.62 9.74
N ASN A 151 10.78 1.38 11.00
CA ASN A 151 10.17 0.34 11.82
C ASN A 151 8.70 0.65 12.15
N LYS A 152 8.41 1.89 12.57
CA LYS A 152 7.04 2.34 12.82
C LYS A 152 6.19 2.26 11.54
N ALA A 153 6.73 2.70 10.42
CA ALA A 153 6.09 2.61 9.12
C ALA A 153 5.79 1.15 8.76
N ARG A 154 6.76 0.24 8.90
CA ARG A 154 6.55 -1.19 8.67
C ARG A 154 5.36 -1.74 9.46
N ASP A 155 5.23 -1.36 10.73
CA ASP A 155 4.17 -1.87 11.59
C ASP A 155 2.77 -1.40 11.17
N VAL A 156 2.67 -0.23 10.51
CA VAL A 156 1.43 0.26 9.90
C VAL A 156 1.20 -0.42 8.54
N LEU A 157 2.23 -0.51 7.71
CA LEU A 157 2.13 -1.00 6.33
C LEU A 157 1.82 -2.50 6.25
N LYS A 158 2.08 -3.28 7.31
CA LYS A 158 1.73 -4.70 7.38
C LYS A 158 0.21 -4.95 7.25
N ASP A 159 -0.60 -3.99 7.67
CA ASP A 159 -2.06 -4.07 7.69
C ASP A 159 -2.69 -3.42 6.44
N MET A 160 -1.90 -3.12 5.41
CA MET A 160 -2.42 -2.64 4.14
C MET A 160 -3.44 -3.61 3.51
N PRO A 161 -4.46 -3.08 2.81
CA PRO A 161 -5.45 -3.88 2.10
C PRO A 161 -4.80 -4.82 1.09
N VAL A 162 -5.20 -6.09 1.08
CA VAL A 162 -4.81 -7.05 0.05
C VAL A 162 -5.93 -7.13 -0.98
N ILE A 163 -5.76 -6.44 -2.10
CA ILE A 163 -6.78 -6.32 -3.17
C ILE A 163 -6.17 -6.81 -4.50
N ASP A 164 -7.04 -7.35 -5.36
CA ASP A 164 -6.67 -7.79 -6.70
C ASP A 164 -6.66 -6.61 -7.66
N LEU A 165 -5.47 -6.11 -7.95
CA LEU A 165 -5.31 -4.97 -8.84
C LEU A 165 -5.43 -5.34 -10.33
N THR A 166 -5.55 -6.64 -10.64
CA THR A 166 -5.66 -7.13 -12.01
C THR A 166 -7.11 -7.29 -12.47
N LEU A 167 -8.04 -7.38 -11.51
CA LEU A 167 -9.46 -7.53 -11.80
C LEU A 167 -10.13 -6.17 -11.95
N PRO A 168 -11.11 -6.03 -12.85
CA PRO A 168 -11.96 -4.85 -12.88
C PRO A 168 -12.74 -4.78 -11.56
N THR A 169 -12.59 -3.64 -10.88
CA THR A 169 -13.17 -3.44 -9.56
C THR A 169 -14.41 -2.54 -9.66
N ILE A 170 -15.52 -3.04 -9.14
CA ILE A 170 -16.76 -2.30 -8.95
C ILE A 170 -16.83 -1.82 -7.51
N VAL A 171 -16.99 -0.51 -7.33
CA VAL A 171 -17.09 0.13 -6.01
C VAL A 171 -18.55 0.44 -5.70
N ILE A 172 -19.06 -0.06 -4.57
CA ILE A 172 -20.41 0.24 -4.10
C ILE A 172 -20.37 1.41 -3.13
N ALA A 173 -21.19 2.43 -3.39
CA ALA A 173 -21.30 3.67 -2.62
C ALA A 173 -22.76 3.95 -2.21
N GLY A 174 -22.93 4.83 -1.22
CA GLY A 174 -24.23 5.25 -0.68
C GLY A 174 -24.27 5.17 0.84
N HIS A 175 -25.29 5.77 1.45
CA HIS A 175 -25.44 5.89 2.91
C HIS A 175 -25.37 4.54 3.66
N PRO A 176 -25.13 4.54 4.99
CA PRO A 176 -25.24 3.33 5.79
C PRO A 176 -26.62 2.69 5.65
N ASN A 177 -26.71 1.36 5.75
CA ASN A 177 -27.98 0.61 5.75
C ASN A 177 -28.88 0.74 4.49
N VAL A 178 -28.41 1.37 3.41
CA VAL A 178 -29.13 1.39 2.11
C VAL A 178 -29.12 0.02 1.40
N GLY A 179 -28.29 -0.93 1.87
CA GLY A 179 -28.21 -2.29 1.34
C GLY A 179 -26.93 -2.62 0.56
N LYS A 180 -25.85 -1.85 0.73
CA LYS A 180 -24.55 -2.07 0.06
C LYS A 180 -24.01 -3.50 0.23
N SER A 181 -23.88 -3.97 1.48
CA SER A 181 -23.37 -5.31 1.75
C SER A 181 -24.32 -6.42 1.29
N THR A 182 -25.64 -6.18 1.33
CA THR A 182 -26.66 -7.11 0.78
C THR A 182 -26.48 -7.22 -0.74
N LEU A 183 -26.33 -6.09 -1.43
CA LEU A 183 -26.11 -6.06 -2.86
C LEU A 183 -24.82 -6.79 -3.24
N LEU A 184 -23.72 -6.53 -2.52
CA LEU A 184 -22.46 -7.21 -2.75
C LEU A 184 -22.62 -8.73 -2.65
N ARG A 185 -23.29 -9.23 -1.61
CA ARG A 185 -23.53 -10.68 -1.44
C ARG A 185 -24.40 -11.28 -2.54
N LYS A 186 -25.33 -10.50 -3.12
CA LYS A 186 -26.18 -10.97 -4.22
C LYS A 186 -25.47 -10.95 -5.57
N LEU A 187 -24.54 -10.02 -5.76
CA LEU A 187 -23.72 -9.94 -6.98
C LEU A 187 -22.60 -10.98 -7.00
N THR A 188 -22.16 -11.47 -5.84
CA THR A 188 -20.96 -12.29 -5.70
C THR A 188 -21.30 -13.77 -5.50
N ASN A 189 -20.49 -14.66 -6.08
CA ASN A 189 -20.74 -16.11 -6.04
C ASN A 189 -20.29 -16.73 -4.71
N ALA A 190 -19.31 -16.12 -4.04
CA ALA A 190 -18.72 -16.59 -2.79
C ALA A 190 -19.02 -15.63 -1.64
N LYS A 191 -18.86 -16.11 -0.40
CA LYS A 191 -18.98 -15.26 0.79
C LYS A 191 -17.92 -14.15 0.71
N PRO A 192 -18.31 -12.87 0.81
CA PRO A 192 -17.36 -11.76 0.77
C PRO A 192 -16.33 -11.85 1.88
N GLU A 193 -15.09 -11.58 1.54
CA GLU A 193 -13.97 -11.47 2.47
C GLU A 193 -13.90 -10.07 3.04
N VAL A 194 -13.41 -9.94 4.27
CA VAL A 194 -13.18 -8.64 4.89
C VAL A 194 -11.71 -8.29 4.73
N ALA A 195 -11.41 -7.18 4.06
CA ALA A 195 -10.07 -6.66 3.91
C ALA A 195 -9.88 -5.42 4.79
N THR A 196 -8.76 -5.35 5.52
CA THR A 196 -8.38 -4.16 6.29
C THR A 196 -8.25 -2.96 5.36
N TYR A 197 -8.82 -1.83 5.74
CA TYR A 197 -8.68 -0.58 4.99
C TYR A 197 -8.48 0.59 5.95
N PRO A 198 -7.58 1.54 5.65
CA PRO A 198 -7.36 2.70 6.51
C PRO A 198 -8.65 3.46 6.83
N PHE A 199 -8.78 3.94 8.08
CA PHE A 199 -9.93 4.72 8.54
C PHE A 199 -11.28 3.98 8.54
N THR A 200 -11.25 2.65 8.45
CA THR A 200 -12.45 1.81 8.62
C THR A 200 -12.39 1.04 9.94
N THR A 201 -13.53 0.90 10.62
CA THR A 201 -13.61 0.13 11.88
C THR A 201 -13.72 -1.37 11.65
N LYS A 202 -14.32 -1.79 10.53
CA LYS A 202 -14.58 -3.19 10.19
C LYS A 202 -13.83 -3.68 8.95
N GLY A 203 -13.07 -2.83 8.27
CA GLY A 203 -12.56 -3.12 6.93
C GLY A 203 -13.61 -2.88 5.83
N ILE A 204 -13.21 -3.14 4.60
CA ILE A 204 -14.07 -3.18 3.42
C ILE A 204 -14.45 -4.63 3.11
N ASN A 205 -15.65 -4.86 2.57
CA ASN A 205 -16.00 -6.20 2.09
C ASN A 205 -15.63 -6.33 0.63
N VAL A 206 -14.96 -7.42 0.28
CA VAL A 206 -14.48 -7.73 -1.06
C VAL A 206 -15.08 -9.05 -1.48
N GLY A 207 -15.84 -9.04 -2.57
CA GLY A 207 -16.35 -10.27 -3.18
C GLY A 207 -15.99 -10.34 -4.65
N GLN A 208 -16.15 -11.54 -5.22
CA GLN A 208 -15.87 -11.79 -6.62
C GLN A 208 -17.03 -12.55 -7.27
N PHE A 209 -17.26 -12.29 -8.54
CA PHE A 209 -18.10 -13.12 -9.39
C PHE A 209 -17.42 -13.38 -10.73
N GLU A 210 -17.85 -14.44 -11.39
CA GLU A 210 -17.34 -14.83 -12.69
C GLU A 210 -18.50 -14.93 -13.66
N GLU A 211 -18.30 -14.41 -14.87
CA GLU A 211 -19.26 -14.48 -15.96
C GLU A 211 -18.49 -14.59 -17.29
N HIS A 212 -18.85 -15.57 -18.14
CA HIS A 212 -18.15 -15.84 -19.41
C HIS A 212 -16.60 -15.90 -19.27
N TRP A 213 -16.10 -16.55 -18.21
CA TRP A 213 -14.66 -16.66 -17.87
C TRP A 213 -13.97 -15.35 -17.45
N LEU A 214 -14.71 -14.24 -17.39
CA LEU A 214 -14.22 -12.97 -16.87
C LEU A 214 -14.56 -12.86 -15.39
N LYS A 215 -13.56 -12.52 -14.58
CA LYS A 215 -13.71 -12.32 -13.13
C LYS A 215 -13.84 -10.83 -12.83
N TYR A 216 -14.76 -10.52 -11.94
CA TYR A 216 -15.06 -9.17 -11.50
C TYR A 216 -14.89 -9.11 -9.99
N GLN A 217 -14.32 -8.01 -9.50
CA GLN A 217 -14.21 -7.73 -8.09
C GLN A 217 -15.25 -6.69 -7.69
N VAL A 218 -15.96 -6.91 -6.58
CA VAL A 218 -16.93 -5.97 -6.03
C VAL A 218 -16.50 -5.60 -4.63
N ILE A 219 -16.43 -4.30 -4.34
CA ILE A 219 -16.01 -3.77 -3.05
C ILE A 219 -17.15 -2.94 -2.44
N ASP A 220 -17.52 -3.28 -1.22
CA ASP A 220 -18.38 -2.49 -0.35
C ASP A 220 -17.49 -1.64 0.55
N THR A 221 -17.80 -0.35 0.65
CA THR A 221 -16.92 0.68 1.19
C THR A 221 -17.49 1.35 2.46
N PRO A 222 -17.85 0.56 3.50
CA PRO A 222 -18.41 1.11 4.72
C PRO A 222 -17.42 2.04 5.41
N GLY A 223 -17.91 3.19 5.87
CA GLY A 223 -17.10 4.25 6.46
C GLY A 223 -16.28 5.06 5.44
N LEU A 224 -16.32 4.77 4.14
CA LEU A 224 -15.54 5.47 3.10
C LEU A 224 -16.42 6.24 2.12
N LEU A 225 -17.44 5.61 1.53
CA LEU A 225 -18.35 6.26 0.56
C LEU A 225 -19.80 6.25 1.04
N ASP A 226 -20.00 6.40 2.36
CA ASP A 226 -21.30 6.38 3.03
C ASP A 226 -21.58 7.62 3.87
N ARG A 227 -20.68 8.61 3.87
CA ARG A 227 -20.90 9.93 4.44
C ARG A 227 -20.19 10.97 3.58
N PRO A 228 -20.61 12.25 3.64
CA PRO A 228 -20.02 13.33 2.86
C PRO A 228 -18.48 13.32 2.89
N ILE A 229 -17.87 13.54 1.74
CA ILE A 229 -16.42 13.65 1.58
C ILE A 229 -15.95 14.99 2.17
N SER A 230 -16.78 16.03 2.07
CA SER A 230 -16.56 17.35 2.63
C SER A 230 -16.35 17.35 4.15
N GLU A 231 -16.99 16.43 4.87
CA GLU A 231 -16.90 16.27 6.33
C GLU A 231 -15.64 15.53 6.81
N ARG A 232 -14.81 15.04 5.87
CA ARG A 232 -13.63 14.24 6.20
C ARG A 232 -12.38 15.09 6.32
N ASN A 233 -11.45 14.66 7.17
CA ASN A 233 -10.11 15.22 7.16
C ASN A 233 -9.34 14.82 5.89
N GLU A 234 -8.27 15.54 5.59
CA GLU A 234 -7.50 15.35 4.36
C GLU A 234 -6.90 13.95 4.21
N ILE A 235 -6.54 13.30 5.33
CA ILE A 235 -5.97 11.95 5.32
C ILE A 235 -7.04 10.91 4.94
N GLU A 236 -8.26 11.05 5.47
CA GLU A 236 -9.40 10.22 5.08
C GLU A 236 -9.81 10.44 3.62
N LYS A 237 -9.78 11.69 3.15
CA LYS A 237 -10.03 12.00 1.73
C LYS A 237 -9.02 11.31 0.83
N GLN A 238 -7.72 11.37 1.15
CA GLN A 238 -6.69 10.65 0.38
C GLN A 238 -6.92 9.14 0.36
N ALA A 239 -7.31 8.54 1.49
CA ALA A 239 -7.68 7.13 1.52
C ALA A 239 -8.83 6.83 0.54
N ILE A 240 -9.87 7.66 0.50
CA ILE A 240 -10.98 7.50 -0.45
C ILE A 240 -10.51 7.65 -1.89
N LEU A 241 -9.68 8.66 -2.18
CA LEU A 241 -9.14 8.90 -3.51
C LEU A 241 -8.28 7.73 -4.00
N ALA A 242 -7.64 6.96 -3.09
CA ALA A 242 -6.96 5.74 -3.48
C ALA A 242 -7.90 4.74 -4.18
N LEU A 243 -9.19 4.68 -3.81
CA LEU A 243 -10.18 3.82 -4.48
C LEU A 243 -10.36 4.16 -5.96
N ARG A 244 -10.06 5.40 -6.39
CA ARG A 244 -10.06 5.78 -7.82
C ARG A 244 -9.06 4.98 -8.64
N HIS A 245 -7.97 4.53 -8.02
CA HIS A 245 -6.98 3.70 -8.71
C HIS A 245 -7.40 2.22 -8.81
N LEU A 246 -8.49 1.83 -8.15
CA LEU A 246 -9.09 0.50 -8.25
C LEU A 246 -10.32 0.51 -9.14
N GLY A 247 -11.23 1.45 -8.85
CA GLY A 247 -12.57 1.49 -9.42
C GLY A 247 -12.54 1.60 -10.93
N LYS A 248 -13.35 0.77 -11.59
CA LYS A 248 -13.68 0.88 -13.01
C LYS A 248 -15.13 1.29 -13.21
N LEU A 249 -15.94 1.13 -12.17
CA LEU A 249 -17.37 1.40 -12.15
C LEU A 249 -17.80 1.72 -10.71
N VAL A 250 -18.64 2.72 -10.55
CA VAL A 250 -19.29 3.01 -9.27
C VAL A 250 -20.75 2.58 -9.35
N ILE A 251 -21.20 1.76 -8.39
CA ILE A 251 -22.62 1.51 -8.14
C ILE A 251 -23.03 2.39 -6.98
N TYR A 252 -23.88 3.39 -7.23
CA TYR A 252 -24.43 4.23 -6.18
C TYR A 252 -25.83 3.76 -5.80
N ILE A 253 -26.06 3.50 -4.51
CA ILE A 253 -27.34 3.02 -4.00
C ILE A 253 -28.10 4.12 -3.27
N PHE A 254 -29.29 4.42 -3.75
CA PHE A 254 -30.34 5.13 -3.02
C PHE A 254 -31.26 4.15 -2.30
N ASP A 255 -31.78 4.56 -1.16
CA ASP A 255 -32.90 3.95 -0.46
C ASP A 255 -34.07 4.96 -0.38
N PRO A 256 -34.97 4.98 -1.39
CA PRO A 256 -36.14 5.87 -1.39
C PRO A 256 -37.14 5.57 -0.28
N SER A 257 -37.00 4.45 0.44
CA SER A 257 -37.87 4.11 1.56
C SER A 257 -37.51 4.90 2.83
N GLU A 258 -36.28 5.44 2.91
CA GLU A 258 -35.69 6.13 4.07
C GLU A 258 -35.53 5.25 5.33
N TYR A 259 -35.80 3.94 5.24
CA TYR A 259 -35.58 3.00 6.36
C TYR A 259 -34.09 2.83 6.71
N CYS A 260 -33.18 3.29 5.85
CA CYS A 260 -31.76 3.42 6.17
C CYS A 260 -31.48 4.42 7.30
N GLY A 261 -32.44 5.30 7.64
CA GLY A 261 -32.32 6.35 8.65
C GLY A 261 -31.90 7.71 8.08
N TYR A 262 -31.85 7.86 6.75
CA TYR A 262 -31.43 9.08 6.07
C TYR A 262 -32.52 9.57 5.10
N PRO A 263 -32.93 10.86 5.18
CA PRO A 263 -33.80 11.49 4.19
C PRO A 263 -33.27 11.36 2.76
N ILE A 264 -34.16 11.37 1.78
CA ILE A 264 -33.79 11.32 0.36
C ILE A 264 -32.86 12.47 -0.02
N GLU A 265 -33.07 13.67 0.54
CA GLU A 265 -32.26 14.86 0.28
C GLU A 265 -30.80 14.66 0.67
N ASP A 266 -30.54 14.09 1.85
CA ASP A 266 -29.18 13.80 2.32
C ASP A 266 -28.52 12.78 1.39
N GLN A 267 -29.28 11.76 0.96
CA GLN A 267 -28.81 10.77 -0.01
C GLN A 267 -28.46 11.40 -1.37
N MET A 268 -29.20 12.42 -1.80
CA MET A 268 -28.92 13.19 -3.02
C MET A 268 -27.64 14.03 -2.86
N HIS A 269 -27.47 14.68 -1.71
CA HIS A 269 -26.26 15.46 -1.43
C HIS A 269 -25.00 14.60 -1.43
N LEU A 270 -25.04 13.43 -0.78
CA LEU A 270 -23.93 12.48 -0.81
C LEU A 270 -23.64 11.98 -2.23
N PHE A 271 -24.69 11.76 -3.04
CA PHE A 271 -24.52 11.37 -4.43
C PHE A 271 -23.78 12.43 -5.22
N GLU A 272 -24.15 13.71 -5.05
CA GLU A 272 -23.49 14.83 -5.74
C GLU A 272 -22.00 14.91 -5.39
N GLU A 273 -21.64 14.86 -4.10
CA GLU A 273 -20.23 14.89 -3.71
C GLU A 273 -19.43 13.70 -4.29
N ILE A 274 -20.00 12.49 -4.24
CA ILE A 274 -19.33 11.30 -4.80
C ILE A 274 -19.26 11.38 -6.33
N TYR A 275 -20.28 11.92 -6.98
CA TYR A 275 -20.31 12.06 -8.44
C TYR A 275 -19.34 13.13 -8.93
N GLU A 276 -19.15 14.23 -8.18
CA GLU A 276 -18.12 15.24 -8.48
C GLU A 276 -16.72 14.66 -8.34
N GLU A 277 -16.46 13.93 -7.24
CA GLU A 277 -15.15 13.32 -7.02
C GLU A 277 -14.88 12.17 -8.00
N PHE A 278 -15.84 11.28 -8.25
CA PHE A 278 -15.62 10.08 -9.07
C PHE A 278 -16.17 10.19 -10.49
N GLY A 279 -16.55 11.37 -10.98
CA GLY A 279 -17.27 11.57 -12.24
C GLY A 279 -16.55 11.10 -13.51
N ASP A 280 -15.24 10.84 -13.43
CA ASP A 280 -14.46 10.22 -14.51
C ASP A 280 -14.75 8.72 -14.68
N PHE A 281 -15.39 8.09 -13.69
CA PHE A 281 -15.80 6.69 -13.75
C PHE A 281 -17.25 6.58 -14.22
N PRO A 282 -17.60 5.50 -14.95
CA PRO A 282 -19.01 5.20 -15.20
C PRO A 282 -19.76 4.95 -13.89
N PHE A 283 -21.01 5.42 -13.84
CA PHE A 283 -21.93 5.20 -12.72
C PHE A 283 -23.11 4.33 -13.13
N ILE A 284 -23.48 3.37 -12.27
CA ILE A 284 -24.81 2.79 -12.26
C ILE A 284 -25.50 3.24 -10.99
N VAL A 285 -26.58 4.00 -11.14
CA VAL A 285 -27.39 4.43 -9.99
C VAL A 285 -28.55 3.44 -9.79
N VAL A 286 -28.71 3.00 -8.56
CA VAL A 286 -29.66 1.97 -8.17
C VAL A 286 -30.55 2.49 -7.04
N LEU A 287 -31.86 2.32 -7.17
CA LEU A 287 -32.84 2.58 -6.12
C LEU A 287 -33.19 1.23 -5.50
N ASN A 288 -32.72 0.99 -4.28
CA ASN A 288 -32.96 -0.25 -3.53
C ASN A 288 -34.23 -0.13 -2.65
N LYS A 289 -34.70 -1.28 -2.15
CA LYS A 289 -35.90 -1.40 -1.29
C LYS A 289 -37.18 -0.89 -1.95
N THR A 290 -37.28 -1.01 -3.28
CA THR A 290 -38.47 -0.58 -4.04
C THR A 290 -39.71 -1.40 -3.74
N ASP A 291 -39.56 -2.55 -3.08
CA ASP A 291 -40.65 -3.38 -2.60
C ASP A 291 -41.37 -2.82 -1.37
N ILE A 292 -40.77 -1.84 -0.68
CA ILE A 292 -41.35 -1.17 0.50
C ILE A 292 -41.40 0.37 0.36
N ALA A 293 -40.69 0.95 -0.61
CA ALA A 293 -40.75 2.38 -0.89
C ALA A 293 -42.06 2.76 -1.61
N SER A 294 -42.61 3.94 -1.27
CA SER A 294 -43.74 4.51 -2.00
C SER A 294 -43.32 5.00 -3.39
N GLU A 295 -44.19 4.86 -4.39
CA GLU A 295 -43.93 5.28 -5.77
C GLU A 295 -43.56 6.77 -5.89
N ASP A 296 -44.17 7.65 -5.09
CA ASP A 296 -43.85 9.10 -5.10
C ASP A 296 -42.40 9.38 -4.71
N LYS A 297 -41.89 8.68 -3.69
CA LYS A 297 -40.49 8.80 -3.26
C LYS A 297 -39.52 8.24 -4.30
N ILE A 298 -39.89 7.14 -4.97
CA ILE A 298 -39.10 6.57 -6.07
C ILE A 298 -39.00 7.58 -7.22
N ARG A 299 -40.13 8.15 -7.65
CA ARG A 299 -40.20 9.15 -8.73
C ARG A 299 -39.38 10.39 -8.41
N LYS A 300 -39.42 10.87 -7.17
CA LYS A 300 -38.60 12.01 -6.72
C LYS A 300 -37.10 11.80 -6.97
N VAL A 301 -36.58 10.61 -6.68
CA VAL A 301 -35.17 10.27 -6.95
C VAL A 301 -34.92 10.14 -8.45
N GLU A 302 -35.83 9.51 -9.20
CA GLU A 302 -35.71 9.39 -10.66
C GLU A 302 -35.69 10.74 -11.37
N GLU A 303 -36.55 11.69 -10.99
CA GLU A 303 -36.58 13.04 -11.54
C GLU A 303 -35.28 13.79 -11.27
N PHE A 304 -34.73 13.67 -10.06
CA PHE A 304 -33.43 14.25 -9.70
C PHE A 304 -32.29 13.72 -10.60
N LEU A 305 -32.29 12.42 -10.87
CA LEU A 305 -31.29 11.78 -11.73
C LEU A 305 -31.51 12.13 -13.21
N GLN A 306 -32.76 12.19 -13.66
CA GLN A 306 -33.13 12.51 -15.03
C GLN A 306 -32.69 13.91 -15.44
N ARG A 307 -32.78 14.90 -14.52
CA ARG A 307 -32.25 16.26 -14.75
C ARG A 307 -30.74 16.29 -15.03
N ARG A 308 -30.01 15.24 -14.62
CA ARG A 308 -28.57 15.04 -14.88
C ARG A 308 -28.29 14.06 -16.02
N GLY A 309 -29.33 13.59 -16.72
CA GLY A 309 -29.20 12.61 -17.78
C GLY A 309 -28.89 11.18 -17.29
N ILE A 310 -29.05 10.91 -16.00
CA ILE A 310 -28.71 9.62 -15.39
C ILE A 310 -29.97 8.76 -15.31
N LYS A 311 -29.90 7.55 -15.87
CA LYS A 311 -30.95 6.54 -15.73
C LYS A 311 -30.64 5.62 -14.56
N SER A 312 -31.64 5.40 -13.72
CA SER A 312 -31.54 4.55 -12.55
C SER A 312 -32.12 3.15 -12.79
N LEU A 313 -31.76 2.19 -11.94
CA LEU A 313 -32.37 0.85 -11.90
C LEU A 313 -33.11 0.67 -10.58
N ARG A 314 -34.32 0.12 -10.62
CA ARG A 314 -35.10 -0.22 -9.43
C ARG A 314 -34.77 -1.66 -9.00
N ILE A 315 -34.39 -1.86 -7.75
CA ILE A 315 -34.10 -3.20 -7.21
C ILE A 315 -34.71 -3.42 -5.82
N ALA A 316 -34.85 -4.69 -5.45
CA ALA A 316 -35.03 -5.11 -4.07
C ALA A 316 -33.97 -6.16 -3.74
N ALA A 317 -32.79 -5.70 -3.28
CA ALA A 317 -31.62 -6.56 -3.10
C ALA A 317 -31.87 -7.75 -2.19
N GLU A 318 -32.62 -7.55 -1.09
CA GLU A 318 -32.98 -8.61 -0.14
C GLU A 318 -33.74 -9.75 -0.85
N LYS A 319 -34.69 -9.39 -1.73
CA LYS A 319 -35.54 -10.31 -2.50
C LYS A 319 -34.89 -10.81 -3.80
N GLY A 320 -33.75 -10.26 -4.20
CA GLY A 320 -33.06 -10.60 -5.45
C GLY A 320 -33.69 -9.98 -6.71
N ILE A 321 -34.65 -9.06 -6.58
CA ILE A 321 -35.33 -8.44 -7.72
C ILE A 321 -34.42 -7.38 -8.35
N GLY A 322 -34.26 -7.45 -9.68
CA GLY A 322 -33.46 -6.50 -10.47
C GLY A 322 -31.94 -6.72 -10.40
N ILE A 323 -31.48 -7.76 -9.70
CA ILE A 323 -30.05 -8.08 -9.56
C ILE A 323 -29.46 -8.56 -10.88
N ASP A 324 -30.18 -9.40 -11.63
CA ASP A 324 -29.69 -9.91 -12.93
C ASP A 324 -29.52 -8.78 -13.95
N GLU A 325 -30.49 -7.86 -14.02
CA GLU A 325 -30.42 -6.67 -14.88
C GLU A 325 -29.23 -5.77 -14.50
N LEU A 326 -29.02 -5.54 -13.19
CA LEU A 326 -27.86 -4.80 -12.71
C LEU A 326 -26.55 -5.51 -13.10
N LYS A 327 -26.47 -6.83 -12.92
CA LYS A 327 -25.28 -7.61 -13.28
C LYS A 327 -25.00 -7.53 -14.78
N SER A 328 -26.02 -7.66 -15.63
CA SER A 328 -25.89 -7.48 -17.08
C SER A 328 -25.35 -6.09 -17.44
N LYS A 329 -25.85 -5.03 -16.81
CA LYS A 329 -25.38 -3.66 -17.06
C LYS A 329 -23.94 -3.41 -16.60
N VAL A 330 -23.54 -3.99 -15.47
CA VAL A 330 -22.13 -3.99 -15.00
C VAL A 330 -21.22 -4.63 -16.05
N ILE A 331 -21.61 -5.80 -16.56
CA ILE A 331 -20.85 -6.54 -17.57
C ILE A 331 -20.75 -5.73 -18.87
N GLU A 332 -21.86 -5.16 -19.33
CA GLU A 332 -21.91 -4.35 -20.56
C GLU A 332 -20.92 -3.18 -20.52
N ILE A 333 -20.82 -2.48 -19.38
CA ILE A 333 -19.93 -1.33 -19.22
C ILE A 333 -18.46 -1.75 -19.15
N ILE A 334 -18.14 -2.82 -18.42
CA ILE A 334 -16.75 -3.20 -18.13
C ILE A 334 -16.14 -4.10 -19.21
N LYS A 335 -16.95 -4.92 -19.88
CA LYS A 335 -16.48 -5.91 -20.87
C LYS A 335 -15.61 -5.31 -21.99
N PRO A 336 -15.94 -4.15 -22.59
CA PRO A 336 -15.11 -3.55 -23.64
C PRO A 336 -13.67 -3.25 -23.18
N GLU A 337 -13.50 -2.76 -21.95
CA GLU A 337 -12.18 -2.48 -21.38
C GLU A 337 -11.40 -3.78 -21.14
N MET A 338 -12.06 -4.80 -20.58
CA MET A 338 -11.46 -6.12 -20.37
C MET A 338 -10.99 -6.78 -21.66
N GLU A 339 -11.82 -6.75 -22.73
CA GLU A 339 -11.45 -7.29 -24.03
C GLU A 339 -10.27 -6.54 -24.66
N ALA A 340 -10.22 -5.20 -24.49
CA ALA A 340 -9.10 -4.40 -24.97
C ALA A 340 -7.78 -4.76 -24.28
N ILE A 341 -7.81 -4.97 -22.95
CA ILE A 341 -6.65 -5.42 -22.16
C ILE A 341 -6.22 -6.83 -22.58
N ALA A 342 -7.16 -7.76 -22.76
CA ALA A 342 -6.84 -9.12 -23.21
C ALA A 342 -6.18 -9.13 -24.60
N ARG A 343 -6.66 -8.28 -25.52
CA ARG A 343 -6.07 -8.14 -26.87
C ARG A 343 -4.68 -7.52 -26.86
N SER A 344 -4.37 -6.61 -25.94
CA SER A 344 -3.03 -6.02 -25.84
C SER A 344 -2.02 -6.99 -25.24
N MET A 345 -2.42 -7.79 -24.24
CA MET A 345 -1.58 -8.85 -23.67
C MET A 345 -1.28 -9.97 -24.67
N GLY A 346 -2.28 -10.43 -25.43
CA GLY A 346 -2.11 -11.48 -26.45
C GLY A 346 -1.20 -11.10 -27.62
N LYS A 347 -0.94 -9.80 -27.85
CA LYS A 347 0.04 -9.32 -28.84
C LYS A 347 1.48 -9.32 -28.32
N THR A 348 1.68 -9.35 -27.00
CA THR A 348 3.03 -9.24 -26.39
C THR A 348 3.67 -10.63 -26.17
N GLU A 349 2.89 -11.70 -26.23
CA GLU A 349 3.38 -13.10 -26.12
C GLU A 349 3.63 -13.76 -27.50
N GLY A 350 3.36 -13.04 -28.60
CA GLY A 350 3.49 -13.53 -29.99
C GLY A 350 4.62 -12.89 -30.80
N GLU A 351 5.43 -12.02 -30.19
CA GLU A 351 6.71 -11.49 -30.71
C GLU A 351 7.87 -12.02 -29.86
#